data_AF-A0A024WE50-F1
#
_entry.id   AF-A0A024WE50-F1
#
_cell.length_a   1.000
_cell.length_b   1.000
_cell.length_c   1.000
_cell.angle_alpha   90.00
_cell.angle_beta   90.00
_cell.angle_gamma   90.00
#
_symmetry.space_group_name_H-M   'P 1'
#
loop_
_entity.id
_entity.type
_entity.pdbx_description
1 polymer ?
#
loop_
_entity_poly.entity_id
_entity_poly.type
_entity_poly.pdbx_seq_one_letter_code
_entity_poly.pdbx_strand_id
1 'polypeptide(L)'
;MENRMQNVKLIKPLVVGTYAFLLSPQEKKKYVYTQPPYEVNEIGWGEFYLQVKIHFVDLTLSPISIVHFVKLNTDSDPNNIPPCVVNETYEEIIFKNPTVHFYNKFLQCNNTKIAPHKFQEHFIKYDFKEDSYTKKYLQFQSEVQQEICDLMSEATLLSKDINDVQQKYFTMKSEMGVSSDEN
;
A
#
# COMPACT_ATOMS: atom_id res chain seq x y z
N MET A 1 1.95 9.21 24.18
CA MET A 1 2.79 8.45 23.26
C MET A 1 1.96 8.17 22.02
N GLU A 2 2.21 8.94 20.97
CA GLU A 2 1.28 9.13 19.85
C GLU A 2 1.78 8.33 18.64
N ASN A 3 1.03 7.29 18.26
CA ASN A 3 1.34 6.48 17.09
C ASN A 3 0.88 7.24 15.83
N ARG A 4 1.78 8.06 15.29
CA ARG A 4 1.66 8.61 13.94
C ARG A 4 1.57 7.46 12.94
N MET A 5 0.41 7.27 12.31
CA MET A 5 0.30 6.41 11.13
C MET A 5 1.08 7.06 9.99
N GLN A 6 2.35 6.69 9.86
CA GLN A 6 3.13 7.01 8.68
C GLN A 6 2.51 6.26 7.50
N ASN A 7 2.07 6.99 6.48
CA ASN A 7 1.76 6.43 5.17
C ASN A 7 3.05 5.89 4.56
N VAL A 8 3.39 4.64 4.88
CA VAL A 8 4.58 3.95 4.36
C VAL A 8 4.26 3.47 2.95
N LYS A 9 4.68 4.23 1.94
CA LYS A 9 4.76 3.73 0.57
C LYS A 9 5.91 2.72 0.51
N LEU A 10 5.56 1.43 0.61
CA LEU A 10 6.53 0.33 0.58
C LEU A 10 7.02 0.09 -0.86
N ILE A 11 8.05 0.83 -1.26
CA ILE A 11 8.84 0.55 -2.47
C ILE A 11 9.88 -0.54 -2.11
N LYS A 12 9.41 -1.69 -1.63
CA LYS A 12 10.27 -2.79 -1.20
C LYS A 12 9.93 -4.05 -2.00
N PRO A 13 10.92 -4.77 -2.56
CA PRO A 13 10.67 -6.06 -3.18
C PRO A 13 10.22 -7.03 -2.09
N LEU A 14 8.92 -7.33 -2.09
CA LEU A 14 8.31 -8.31 -1.21
C LEU A 14 8.68 -9.70 -1.73
N VAL A 15 9.09 -10.60 -0.83
CA VAL A 15 9.05 -12.04 -1.12
C VAL A 15 7.58 -12.44 -1.08
N VAL A 16 6.91 -12.37 -2.24
CA VAL A 16 5.49 -12.68 -2.36
C VAL A 16 5.31 -14.19 -2.57
N GLY A 17 5.72 -14.94 -1.55
CA GLY A 17 5.50 -16.39 -1.43
C GLY A 17 5.82 -17.20 -2.69
N THR A 18 4.92 -18.13 -3.03
CA THR A 18 5.03 -19.01 -4.19
C THR A 18 4.33 -18.43 -5.40
N TYR A 19 5.05 -18.18 -6.49
CA TYR A 19 4.47 -17.84 -7.78
C TYR A 19 4.17 -19.11 -8.56
N ALA A 20 2.90 -19.35 -8.90
CA ALA A 20 2.52 -20.43 -9.80
C ALA A 20 2.22 -19.89 -11.20
N PHE A 21 3.00 -20.30 -12.20
CA PHE A 21 2.77 -20.01 -13.61
C PHE A 21 2.09 -21.21 -14.28
N LEU A 22 0.94 -21.00 -14.92
CA LEU A 22 0.15 -22.03 -15.61
C LEU A 22 0.15 -21.77 -17.12
N LEU A 23 1.10 -22.37 -17.84
CA LEU A 23 1.39 -22.04 -19.26
C LEU A 23 0.25 -22.37 -20.23
N SER A 24 -0.51 -23.44 -20.01
CA SER A 24 -1.75 -23.63 -20.76
C SER A 24 -2.60 -24.72 -20.10
N PRO A 25 -3.93 -24.70 -20.32
CA PRO A 25 -4.79 -25.81 -19.91
C PRO A 25 -4.35 -27.16 -20.51
N GLN A 26 -3.69 -27.12 -21.68
CA GLN A 26 -3.23 -28.29 -22.43
C GLN A 26 -1.93 -28.87 -21.88
N GLU A 27 -0.97 -28.03 -21.47
CA GLU A 27 0.36 -28.49 -21.05
C GLU A 27 0.46 -28.82 -19.56
N LYS A 28 -0.50 -28.40 -18.72
CA LYS A 28 -0.56 -28.66 -17.26
C LYS A 28 0.73 -28.35 -16.47
N LYS A 29 1.72 -27.69 -17.09
CA LYS A 29 2.99 -27.32 -16.45
C LYS A 29 2.76 -26.21 -15.45
N LYS A 30 3.32 -26.38 -14.25
CA LYS A 30 3.25 -25.45 -13.14
C LYS A 30 4.65 -25.18 -12.61
N TYR A 31 5.09 -23.93 -12.70
CA TYR A 31 6.38 -23.50 -12.12
C TYR A 31 6.11 -22.83 -10.79
N VAL A 32 6.87 -23.18 -9.75
CA VAL A 32 6.72 -22.64 -8.38
C VAL A 32 8.03 -22.03 -7.90
N TYR A 33 8.03 -20.72 -7.65
CA TYR A 33 9.21 -19.98 -7.17
C TYR A 33 8.94 -19.40 -5.79
N THR A 34 9.86 -19.63 -4.84
CA THR A 34 9.79 -19.13 -3.45
C THR A 34 10.78 -18.00 -3.18
N GLN A 35 11.65 -17.67 -4.14
CA GLN A 35 12.68 -16.64 -4.03
C GLN A 35 12.82 -15.90 -5.36
N PRO A 36 13.18 -14.60 -5.35
CA PRO A 36 13.41 -13.83 -6.57
C PRO A 36 14.68 -14.28 -7.32
N PRO A 37 14.78 -14.07 -8.65
CA PRO A 37 13.76 -13.47 -9.51
C PRO A 37 12.60 -14.43 -9.81
N TYR A 38 11.37 -13.88 -9.83
CA TYR A 38 10.15 -14.65 -10.11
C TYR A 38 9.86 -14.65 -11.62
N GLU A 39 10.69 -15.35 -12.39
CA GLU A 39 10.62 -15.38 -13.84
C GLU A 39 10.58 -16.82 -14.38
N VAL A 40 9.89 -17.01 -15.51
CA VAL A 40 9.88 -18.26 -16.28
C VAL A 40 10.43 -17.96 -17.67
N ASN A 41 11.41 -18.75 -18.10
CA ASN A 41 11.95 -18.71 -19.44
C ASN A 41 11.57 -20.01 -20.15
N GLU A 42 10.72 -19.91 -21.16
CA GLU A 42 10.22 -21.05 -21.95
C GLU A 42 10.18 -20.70 -23.43
N ILE A 43 10.14 -21.74 -24.27
CA ILE A 43 10.11 -21.60 -25.73
C ILE A 43 8.75 -22.04 -26.22
N GLY A 44 8.10 -21.21 -27.04
CA GLY A 44 6.77 -21.49 -27.58
C GLY A 44 6.50 -20.70 -28.85
N TRP A 45 5.42 -21.06 -29.53
CA TRP A 45 4.99 -20.46 -30.80
C TRP A 45 3.60 -19.84 -30.71
N GLY A 46 2.92 -19.96 -29.57
CA GLY A 46 1.55 -19.50 -29.35
C GLY A 46 1.45 -18.40 -28.31
N GLU A 47 0.50 -17.49 -28.52
CA GLU A 47 0.08 -16.47 -27.56
C GLU A 47 -1.13 -16.97 -26.77
N PHE A 48 -1.16 -16.71 -25.47
CA PHE A 48 -2.22 -17.20 -24.60
C PHE A 48 -2.30 -16.39 -23.31
N TYR A 49 -3.40 -16.55 -22.58
CA TYR A 49 -3.56 -16.00 -21.23
C TYR A 49 -2.89 -16.92 -20.19
N LEU A 50 -1.83 -16.42 -19.58
CA LEU A 50 -1.09 -17.02 -18.48
C LEU A 50 -1.73 -16.60 -17.16
N GLN A 51 -2.08 -17.57 -16.32
CA GLN A 51 -2.49 -17.29 -14.95
C GLN A 51 -1.26 -17.28 -14.04
N VAL A 52 -1.06 -16.16 -13.33
CA VAL A 52 -0.04 -15.97 -12.31
C VAL A 52 -0.73 -15.94 -10.96
N LYS A 53 -0.43 -16.91 -10.09
CA LYS A 53 -0.98 -16.95 -8.73
C LYS A 53 0.09 -16.59 -7.71
N ILE A 54 -0.17 -15.53 -6.95
CA ILE A 54 0.72 -14.93 -5.97
C ILE A 54 0.24 -15.33 -4.58
N HIS A 55 1.08 -16.02 -3.81
CA HIS A 55 0.78 -16.41 -2.43
C HIS A 55 1.52 -15.50 -1.47
N PHE A 56 0.91 -15.15 -0.34
CA PHE A 56 1.56 -14.30 0.65
C PHE A 56 2.26 -15.13 1.71
N VAL A 57 3.24 -14.50 2.37
CA VAL A 57 3.93 -15.14 3.50
C VAL A 57 3.01 -15.28 4.70
N ASP A 58 2.05 -14.36 4.85
CA ASP A 58 0.95 -14.54 5.79
C ASP A 58 -0.10 -15.47 5.16
N LEU A 59 -0.21 -16.68 5.70
CA LEU A 59 -1.11 -17.72 5.20
C LEU A 59 -2.59 -17.38 5.46
N THR A 60 -2.90 -16.40 6.31
CA THR A 60 -4.29 -15.95 6.50
C THR A 60 -4.79 -15.12 5.33
N LEU A 61 -3.89 -14.61 4.48
CA LEU A 61 -4.27 -13.84 3.31
C LEU A 61 -4.52 -14.77 2.13
N SER A 62 -5.67 -14.58 1.48
CA SER A 62 -6.01 -15.28 0.25
C SER A 62 -5.01 -14.94 -0.86
N PRO A 63 -4.52 -15.92 -1.63
CA PRO A 63 -3.67 -15.67 -2.78
C PRO A 63 -4.35 -14.80 -3.83
N ILE A 64 -3.59 -13.94 -4.50
CA ILE A 64 -4.07 -13.15 -5.63
C ILE A 64 -3.80 -13.90 -6.93
N SER A 65 -4.73 -13.81 -7.88
CA SER A 65 -4.54 -14.32 -9.22
C SER A 65 -4.60 -13.20 -10.24
N ILE A 66 -3.56 -13.10 -11.05
CA ILE A 66 -3.43 -12.17 -12.17
C ILE A 66 -3.49 -13.00 -13.45
N VAL A 67 -4.12 -12.46 -14.49
CA VAL A 67 -4.12 -13.04 -15.83
C VAL A 67 -3.32 -12.11 -16.73
N HIS A 68 -2.27 -12.63 -17.34
CA HIS A 68 -1.37 -11.88 -18.20
C HIS A 68 -1.36 -12.50 -19.60
N PHE A 69 -1.40 -11.68 -20.64
CA PHE A 69 -1.38 -12.17 -22.02
C PHE A 69 0.05 -12.32 -22.52
N VAL A 70 0.50 -13.55 -22.76
CA VAL A 70 1.82 -13.83 -23.33
C VAL A 70 1.79 -13.46 -24.80
N LYS A 71 2.54 -12.41 -25.15
CA LYS A 71 2.63 -11.86 -26.50
C LYS A 71 3.96 -12.21 -27.14
N LEU A 72 3.92 -12.68 -28.39
CA LEU A 72 5.08 -13.09 -29.18
C LEU A 72 5.20 -12.24 -30.45
N ASN A 73 4.10 -11.71 -30.96
CA ASN A 73 4.06 -10.89 -32.17
C ASN A 73 4.16 -9.41 -31.84
N THR A 74 4.78 -8.63 -32.74
CA THR A 74 4.79 -7.18 -32.65
C THR A 74 3.58 -6.58 -33.38
N ASP A 75 3.01 -5.50 -32.84
CA ASP A 75 1.99 -4.71 -33.54
C ASP A 75 2.61 -3.64 -34.47
N SER A 76 3.95 -3.61 -34.55
CA SER A 76 4.69 -2.54 -35.22
C SER A 76 4.69 -2.71 -36.74
N ASP A 77 4.90 -1.60 -37.45
CA ASP A 77 5.09 -1.60 -38.90
C ASP A 77 6.21 -2.59 -39.31
N PRO A 78 6.05 -3.30 -40.45
CA PRO A 78 7.06 -4.25 -40.95
C PRO A 78 8.46 -3.63 -41.15
N ASN A 79 8.52 -2.30 -41.27
CA ASN A 79 9.74 -1.54 -41.51
C ASN A 79 10.47 -1.11 -40.22
N ASN A 80 9.86 -1.29 -39.04
CA ASN A 80 10.45 -0.91 -37.75
C ASN A 80 10.13 -1.97 -36.69
N ILE A 81 10.73 -3.15 -36.84
CA ILE A 81 10.54 -4.28 -35.95
C ILE A 81 11.46 -4.09 -34.73
N PRO A 82 10.91 -3.92 -33.50
CA PRO A 82 11.73 -3.81 -32.29
C PRO A 82 12.50 -5.11 -32.01
N PRO A 83 13.65 -5.04 -31.31
CA PRO A 83 14.51 -6.21 -31.08
C PRO A 83 13.86 -7.27 -30.16
N CYS A 84 12.82 -6.89 -29.41
CA CYS A 84 12.02 -7.80 -28.60
C CYS A 84 10.57 -7.31 -28.51
N VAL A 85 9.66 -8.23 -28.23
CA VAL A 85 8.27 -7.92 -27.85
C VAL A 85 8.20 -7.85 -26.35
N VAL A 86 7.72 -6.72 -25.82
CA VAL A 86 7.49 -6.50 -24.40
C VAL A 86 6.00 -6.24 -24.20
N ASN A 87 5.37 -7.08 -23.37
CA ASN A 87 4.01 -6.84 -22.89
C ASN A 87 4.06 -6.81 -21.36
N GLU A 88 3.84 -5.64 -20.79
CA GLU A 88 3.95 -5.41 -19.35
C GLU A 88 2.69 -4.67 -18.87
N THR A 89 2.28 -4.97 -17.64
CA THR A 89 1.12 -4.36 -17.00
C THR A 89 1.50 -3.98 -15.58
N TYR A 90 1.33 -2.71 -15.23
CA TYR A 90 1.49 -2.25 -13.85
C TYR A 90 0.24 -2.62 -13.04
N GLU A 91 0.45 -3.19 -11.85
CA GLU A 91 -0.61 -3.61 -10.94
C GLU A 91 -0.26 -3.21 -9.50
N GLU A 92 -1.27 -2.81 -8.74
CA GLU A 92 -1.13 -2.43 -7.33
C GLU A 92 -1.84 -3.44 -6.41
N ILE A 93 -1.06 -4.12 -5.58
CA ILE A 93 -1.62 -5.01 -4.56
C ILE A 93 -1.89 -4.22 -3.28
N ILE A 94 -3.18 -3.97 -3.00
CA ILE A 94 -3.62 -3.20 -1.85
C ILE A 94 -4.03 -4.13 -0.71
N PHE A 95 -3.32 -4.05 0.42
CA PHE A 95 -3.72 -4.72 1.67
C PHE A 95 -4.51 -3.77 2.56
N LYS A 96 -5.83 -3.94 2.60
CA LYS A 96 -6.70 -3.18 3.51
C LYS A 96 -6.64 -3.80 4.91
N ASN A 97 -6.24 -3.01 5.91
CA ASN A 97 -6.14 -3.41 7.32
C ASN A 97 -5.27 -4.68 7.52
N PRO A 98 -3.97 -4.65 7.17
CA PRO A 98 -3.09 -5.81 7.34
C PRO A 98 -2.94 -6.19 8.82
N THR A 99 -2.68 -7.48 9.08
CA THR A 99 -2.35 -7.94 10.45
C THR A 99 -1.08 -7.24 10.94
N VAL A 100 -0.96 -7.00 12.25
CA VAL A 100 0.24 -6.37 12.84
C VAL A 100 1.51 -7.15 12.50
N HIS A 101 1.42 -8.49 12.51
CA HIS A 101 2.52 -9.36 12.11
C HIS A 101 2.95 -9.13 10.65
N PHE A 102 2.00 -9.12 9.73
CA PHE A 102 2.26 -8.93 8.30
C PHE A 102 2.81 -7.53 8.00
N TYR A 103 2.24 -6.49 8.64
CA TYR A 103 2.74 -5.12 8.55
C TYR A 103 4.20 -5.00 9.03
N ASN A 104 4.52 -5.58 10.19
CA ASN A 104 5.89 -5.57 10.72
C ASN A 104 6.87 -6.27 9.78
N LYS A 105 6.44 -7.37 9.13
CA LYS A 105 7.26 -8.10 8.16
C LYS A 105 7.62 -7.24 6.96
N PHE A 106 6.68 -6.46 6.43
CA PHE A 106 6.96 -5.48 5.38
C PHE A 106 7.97 -4.42 5.81
N LEU A 107 7.86 -3.90 7.04
CA LEU A 107 8.80 -2.90 7.56
C LEU A 107 10.21 -3.47 7.70
N GLN A 108 10.35 -4.74 8.06
CA GLN A 108 11.62 -5.43 8.26
C GLN A 108 12.24 -6.01 6.99
N CYS A 109 11.52 -6.06 5.87
CA CYS A 109 12.09 -6.49 4.59
C CYS A 109 13.29 -5.60 4.22
N ASN A 110 14.46 -6.22 4.12
CA ASN A 110 15.69 -5.58 3.62
C ASN A 110 15.63 -5.54 2.09
N ASN A 111 15.96 -4.39 1.50
CA ASN A 111 16.08 -4.23 0.06
C ASN A 111 17.32 -5.02 -0.40
N THR A 112 17.13 -6.29 -0.75
CA THR A 112 18.15 -7.00 -1.53
C THR A 112 18.24 -6.28 -2.86
N LYS A 113 19.32 -5.53 -3.08
CA LYS A 113 19.59 -4.92 -4.39
C LYS A 113 19.80 -6.06 -5.37
N ILE A 114 18.80 -6.33 -6.19
CA ILE A 114 18.90 -7.28 -7.29
C ILE A 114 19.66 -6.58 -8.42
N ALA A 115 20.49 -7.32 -9.14
CA ALA A 115 21.15 -6.78 -10.32
C ALA A 115 20.09 -6.31 -11.34
N PRO A 116 20.35 -5.23 -12.10
CA PRO A 116 19.51 -4.81 -13.21
C PRO A 116 19.15 -5.98 -14.14
N HIS A 117 17.89 -6.07 -14.55
CA HIS A 117 17.49 -7.09 -15.53
C HIS A 117 18.11 -6.77 -16.90
N LYS A 118 18.53 -7.81 -17.63
CA LYS A 118 19.19 -7.68 -18.95
C LYS A 118 18.39 -6.87 -19.98
N PHE A 119 17.06 -6.82 -19.84
CA PHE A 119 16.15 -6.10 -20.73
C PHE A 119 15.52 -4.85 -20.08
N GLN A 120 16.07 -4.37 -18.96
CA GLN A 120 15.49 -3.27 -18.19
C GLN A 120 15.26 -1.99 -19.01
N GLU A 121 16.05 -1.75 -20.06
CA GLU A 121 15.87 -0.58 -20.92
C GLU A 121 14.58 -0.59 -21.75
N HIS A 122 13.99 -1.78 -21.97
CA HIS A 122 12.76 -1.98 -22.71
C HIS A 122 11.51 -2.05 -21.82
N PHE A 123 11.69 -2.10 -20.50
CA PHE A 123 10.59 -2.15 -19.55
C PHE A 123 9.79 -0.85 -19.57
N ILE A 124 8.52 -0.92 -19.18
CA ILE A 124 7.64 0.25 -19.08
C ILE A 124 8.26 1.27 -18.14
N LYS A 125 8.53 2.46 -18.67
CA LYS A 125 8.93 3.62 -17.88
C LYS A 125 7.68 4.22 -17.27
N TYR A 126 7.41 3.87 -16.03
CA TYR A 126 6.27 4.42 -15.31
C TYR A 126 6.48 5.93 -15.07
N ASP A 127 5.56 6.76 -15.57
CA ASP A 127 5.58 8.22 -15.36
C ASP A 127 5.00 8.53 -13.97
N PHE A 128 5.89 8.70 -12.99
CA PHE A 128 5.58 9.05 -11.60
C PHE A 128 4.93 10.45 -11.43
N LYS A 129 4.28 11.05 -12.43
CA LYS A 129 3.48 12.27 -12.22
C LYS A 129 2.43 12.07 -11.12
N GLU A 130 1.86 10.87 -11.01
CA GLU A 130 0.95 10.48 -9.94
C GLU A 130 1.60 10.48 -8.54
N ASP A 131 2.92 10.23 -8.42
CA ASP A 131 3.64 10.41 -7.14
C ASP A 131 3.62 11.87 -6.69
N SER A 132 3.65 12.83 -7.61
CA SER A 132 3.61 14.25 -7.23
C SER A 132 2.25 14.64 -6.65
N TYR A 133 1.15 14.15 -7.25
CA TYR A 133 -0.21 14.36 -6.75
C TYR A 133 -0.45 13.61 -5.45
N THR A 134 0.01 12.36 -5.37
CA THR A 134 -0.07 11.54 -4.16
C THR A 134 0.69 12.20 -3.01
N LYS A 135 1.91 12.70 -3.25
CA LYS A 135 2.68 13.44 -2.23
C LYS A 135 1.95 14.69 -1.76
N LYS A 136 1.38 15.47 -2.68
CA LYS A 136 0.57 16.65 -2.32
C LYS A 136 -0.66 16.28 -1.51
N TYR A 137 -1.38 15.23 -1.91
CA TYR A 137 -2.55 14.73 -1.19
C TYR A 137 -2.20 14.27 0.22
N LEU A 138 -1.13 13.48 0.36
CA LEU A 138 -0.65 12.99 1.65
C LEU A 138 -0.16 14.11 2.56
N GLN A 139 0.53 15.10 2.00
CA GLN A 139 0.95 16.28 2.74
C GLN A 139 -0.27 17.05 3.27
N PHE A 140 -1.23 17.34 2.39
CA PHE A 140 -2.48 18.01 2.76
C PHE A 140 -3.24 17.24 3.84
N GLN A 141 -3.36 15.91 3.70
CA GLN A 141 -3.99 15.06 4.70
C GLN A 141 -3.30 15.15 6.06
N SER A 142 -1.96 15.16 6.08
CA SER A 142 -1.18 15.30 7.32
C SER A 142 -1.36 16.68 7.96
N GLU A 143 -1.44 17.75 7.17
CA GLU A 143 -1.68 19.11 7.66
C GLU A 143 -3.07 19.21 8.31
N VAL A 144 -4.11 18.71 7.64
CA VAL A 144 -5.48 18.66 8.17
C VAL A 144 -5.55 17.82 9.45
N GLN A 145 -4.89 16.67 9.49
CA GLN A 145 -4.86 15.83 10.69
C GLN A 145 -4.18 16.54 11.88
N GLN A 146 -3.09 17.28 11.62
CA GLN A 146 -2.42 18.04 12.66
C GLN A 146 -3.33 19.15 13.20
N GLU A 147 -3.99 19.91 12.31
CA GLU A 147 -4.92 20.97 12.70
C GLU A 147 -6.10 20.42 13.51
N ILE A 148 -6.66 19.27 13.11
CA ILE A 148 -7.69 18.56 13.88
C ILE A 148 -7.16 18.18 15.27
N CYS A 149 -5.95 17.64 15.38
CA CYS A 149 -5.35 17.31 16.68
C CYS A 149 -5.16 18.55 17.57
N ASP A 150 -4.67 19.64 17.00
CA ASP A 150 -4.42 20.88 17.72
C ASP A 150 -5.75 21.48 18.24
N LEU A 151 -6.77 21.54 17.40
CA LEU A 151 -8.12 22.00 17.78
C LEU A 151 -8.77 21.10 18.83
N MET A 152 -8.62 19.78 18.72
CA MET A 152 -9.12 18.86 19.76
C MET A 152 -8.42 19.09 21.10
N SER A 153 -7.10 19.34 21.09
CA SER A 153 -6.34 19.65 22.30
C SER A 153 -6.81 20.96 22.94
N GLU A 154 -7.01 22.02 22.14
CA GLU A 154 -7.52 23.30 22.61
C GLU A 154 -8.94 23.18 23.19
N ALA A 155 -9.85 22.50 22.49
CA ALA A 155 -11.21 22.25 22.97
C ALA A 155 -11.23 21.47 24.31
N THR A 156 -10.28 20.54 24.48
CA THR A 156 -10.13 19.78 25.72
C THR A 156 -9.67 20.68 26.88
N LEU A 157 -8.73 21.60 26.63
CA LEU A 157 -8.26 22.56 27.62
C LEU A 157 -9.37 23.54 28.02
N LEU A 158 -10.09 24.12 27.06
CA LEU A 158 -11.21 25.01 27.33
C LEU A 158 -12.32 24.31 28.11
N SER A 159 -12.63 23.06 27.79
CA SER A 159 -13.61 22.25 28.54
C SER A 159 -13.19 22.05 29.99
N LYS A 160 -11.89 21.87 30.24
CA LYS A 160 -11.34 21.79 31.59
C LYS A 160 -11.48 23.12 32.32
N ASP A 161 -11.10 24.24 31.70
CA ASP A 161 -11.19 25.56 32.31
C ASP A 161 -12.64 25.95 32.65
N ILE A 162 -13.59 25.63 31.76
CA ILE A 162 -15.02 25.82 32.02
C ILE A 162 -15.46 25.01 33.24
N ASN A 163 -15.07 23.74 33.32
CA ASN A 163 -15.39 22.90 34.48
C ASN A 163 -14.77 23.46 35.77
N ASP A 164 -13.52 23.92 35.73
CA ASP A 164 -12.84 24.50 36.90
C ASP A 164 -13.51 25.80 37.36
N VAL A 165 -13.92 26.66 36.42
CA VAL A 165 -14.66 27.90 36.72
C VAL A 165 -16.05 27.59 37.26
N GLN A 166 -16.77 26.64 36.67
CA GLN A 166 -18.08 26.20 37.18
C GLN A 166 -17.97 25.65 38.59
N GLN A 167 -16.98 24.79 38.88
CA GLN A 167 -16.73 24.28 40.22
C GLN A 167 -16.45 25.42 41.21
N LYS A 168 -15.56 26.35 40.88
CA LYS A 168 -15.27 27.53 41.72
C LYS A 168 -16.53 28.38 41.98
N TYR A 169 -17.36 28.59 40.96
CA TYR A 169 -18.63 29.30 41.10
C TYR A 169 -19.57 28.59 42.06
N PHE A 170 -19.73 27.27 41.94
CA PHE A 170 -20.57 26.48 42.84
C PHE A 170 -20.03 26.49 44.28
N THR A 171 -18.72 26.37 44.47
CA THR A 171 -18.09 26.47 45.79
C THR A 171 -18.32 27.84 46.41
N MET A 172 -18.02 28.93 45.70
CA MET A 172 -18.23 30.29 46.20
C MET A 172 -19.71 30.58 46.49
N LYS A 173 -20.64 30.11 45.64
CA LYS A 173 -22.08 30.22 45.87
C LYS A 173 -22.52 29.47 47.14
N SER A 174 -21.93 28.30 47.42
CA SER A 174 -22.21 27.55 48.64
C SER A 174 -21.63 28.22 49.89
N GLU A 175 -20.47 28.85 49.79
CA GLU A 175 -19.80 29.58 50.87
C GLU A 175 -20.46 30.93 51.19
N MET A 176 -21.00 31.61 50.17
CA MET A 176 -21.69 32.90 50.34
C MET A 176 -23.07 32.79 51.00
N GLY A 177 -23.57 31.57 51.25
CA GLY A 177 -24.77 31.35 52.06
C GLY A 177 -25.93 32.27 51.69
N VAL A 178 -26.34 32.30 50.41
CA VAL A 178 -27.66 32.86 50.09
C VAL A 178 -28.68 31.83 50.55
N SER A 179 -29.04 31.92 51.84
CA SER A 179 -30.34 31.47 52.33
C SER A 179 -31.37 32.09 51.40
N SER A 180 -32.08 31.24 50.67
CA SER A 180 -33.30 31.66 50.00
C SER A 180 -34.37 31.77 51.08
N ASP A 181 -34.25 32.78 51.94
CA ASP A 181 -35.39 33.30 52.67
C ASP A 181 -36.03 34.33 51.77
N GLU A 182 -37.05 33.91 51.02
CA GLU A 182 -38.28 34.69 50.83
C GLU A 182 -39.40 33.77 50.32
N ASN A 183 -40.46 33.73 51.14
CA ASN A 183 -41.83 33.19 51.00
C ASN A 183 -42.33 32.74 49.62
#